data_AF-A0A1I6KM50-F1
#
_entry.id   AF-A0A1I6KM50-F1
#
_cell.length_a   1.000
_cell.length_b   1.000
_cell.length_c   1.000
_cell.angle_alpha   90.00
_cell.angle_beta   90.00
_cell.angle_gamma   90.00
#
_symmetry.space_group_name_H-M   'P 1'
#
loop_
_entity.id
_entity.type
_entity.pdbx_description
1 polymer ?
#
loop_
_entity_poly.entity_id
_entity_poly.type
_entity_poly.pdbx_seq_one_letter_code
_entity_poly.pdbx_strand_id
1 'polypeptide(L)'
;MKTLFKALLIFGFVLVGVATLLGWGAVHLLGDVPGVHLTIDGDDVIWTSLDLADAFGAGLGLIIAIGVMCLIVPLLLLLGLGLPLLIIGALVLAGLAALVGVGAIVGSPLILIGLVVWLLVRDKPRKAPMAPPAAPVGPAAPHVSNGPHAPTEPTLHA
;
A
#
# COMPACT_ATOMS: atom_id res chain seq x y z
N MET A 1 -10.76 8.64 -1.20
CA MET A 1 -11.23 9.44 -2.37
C MET A 1 -10.26 10.55 -2.77
N LYS A 2 -9.77 11.38 -1.83
CA LYS A 2 -8.87 12.53 -2.14
C LYS A 2 -7.52 12.14 -2.76
N THR A 3 -6.97 10.96 -2.45
CA THR A 3 -5.65 10.52 -2.90
C THR A 3 -5.65 9.99 -4.33
N LEU A 4 -6.61 9.15 -4.69
CA LEU A 4 -6.76 8.62 -6.05
C LEU A 4 -7.08 9.75 -7.04
N PHE A 5 -7.98 10.66 -6.69
CA PHE A 5 -8.30 11.82 -7.52
C PHE A 5 -7.07 12.73 -7.73
N LYS A 6 -6.29 12.99 -6.66
CA LYS A 6 -5.02 13.72 -6.79
C LYS A 6 -4.03 13.01 -7.71
N ALA A 7 -3.86 11.69 -7.55
CA ALA A 7 -2.90 10.92 -8.35
C ALA A 7 -3.28 10.92 -9.84
N LEU A 8 -4.55 10.70 -10.15
CA LEU A 8 -5.09 10.76 -11.50
C LEU A 8 -4.96 12.15 -12.13
N LEU A 9 -5.22 13.20 -11.35
CA LEU A 9 -5.08 14.58 -11.82
C LEU A 9 -3.62 14.94 -12.11
N ILE A 10 -2.70 14.54 -11.23
CA ILE A 10 -1.25 14.71 -11.45
C ILE A 10 -0.81 13.95 -12.70
N PHE A 11 -1.24 12.71 -12.85
CA PHE A 11 -0.88 11.88 -14.01
C PHE A 11 -1.43 12.48 -15.32
N GLY A 12 -2.66 12.99 -15.31
CA GLY A 12 -3.24 13.73 -16.43
C GLY A 12 -2.42 14.99 -16.76
N PHE A 13 -2.02 15.76 -15.75
CA PHE A 13 -1.19 16.96 -15.94
C PHE A 13 0.18 16.63 -16.54
N VAL A 14 0.80 15.54 -16.10
CA VAL A 14 2.06 15.04 -16.66
C VAL A 14 1.88 14.64 -18.13
N LEU A 15 0.82 13.91 -18.47
CA LEU A 15 0.54 13.52 -19.85
C LEU A 15 0.31 14.73 -20.76
N VAL A 16 -0.44 15.73 -20.28
CA VAL A 16 -0.63 16.99 -21.00
C VAL A 16 0.72 17.64 -21.24
N GLY A 17 1.55 17.82 -20.21
CA GLY A 17 2.86 18.43 -20.34
C GLY A 17 3.78 17.72 -21.35
N VAL A 18 3.78 16.38 -21.34
CA VAL A 18 4.52 15.58 -22.33
C VAL A 18 3.97 15.81 -23.75
N ALA A 19 2.64 15.83 -23.92
CA ALA A 19 2.03 16.09 -25.21
C ALA A 19 2.34 17.51 -25.74
N THR A 20 2.34 18.53 -24.88
CA THR A 20 2.72 19.90 -25.27
C THR A 20 4.19 19.98 -25.66
N LEU A 21 5.09 19.31 -24.92
CA LEU A 21 6.52 19.26 -25.25
C LEU A 21 6.77 18.54 -26.58
N LEU A 22 6.08 17.42 -26.84
CA LEU A 22 6.16 16.73 -28.13
C LEU A 22 5.59 17.59 -29.26
N GLY A 23 4.44 18.25 -29.04
CA GLY A 23 3.84 19.14 -30.02
C GLY A 23 4.76 20.31 -30.37
N TRP A 24 5.35 20.95 -29.36
CA TRP A 24 6.34 22.00 -29.54
C TRP A 24 7.58 21.49 -30.29
N GLY A 25 8.10 20.32 -29.91
CA GLY A 25 9.22 19.69 -30.61
C GLY A 25 8.91 19.39 -32.08
N ALA A 26 7.71 18.88 -32.38
CA ALA A 26 7.28 18.62 -33.74
C ALA A 26 7.17 19.90 -34.57
N VAL A 27 6.63 20.99 -34.01
CA VAL A 27 6.56 22.29 -34.69
C VAL A 27 7.95 22.86 -34.92
N HIS A 28 8.86 22.74 -33.95
CA HIS A 28 10.22 23.25 -34.10
C HIS A 28 11.01 22.49 -35.17
N LEU A 29 10.88 21.16 -35.21
CA LEU A 29 11.50 20.31 -36.22
C LEU A 29 10.94 20.55 -37.63
N LEU A 30 9.64 20.88 -37.75
CA LEU A 30 9.04 21.26 -39.03
C LEU A 30 9.42 22.68 -39.46
N GLY A 31 9.59 23.60 -38.52
CA GLY A 31 10.00 24.98 -38.78
C GLY A 31 11.45 25.12 -39.25
N ASP A 32 12.33 24.19 -38.87
CA ASP A 32 13.74 24.16 -39.30
C ASP A 32 13.95 23.53 -40.70
N VAL A 33 12.90 23.06 -41.38
CA VAL A 33 13.00 22.53 -42.75
C VAL A 33 12.97 23.69 -43.76
N PRO A 34 14.06 23.96 -44.49
CA PRO A 34 14.08 25.03 -45.49
C PRO A 34 13.14 24.68 -46.64
N GLY A 35 12.09 25.49 -46.82
CA GLY A 35 11.09 25.32 -47.89
C GLY A 35 9.64 25.18 -47.42
N VAL A 36 9.37 25.16 -46.10
CA VAL A 36 8.00 25.12 -45.56
C VAL A 36 7.51 26.55 -45.30
N HIS A 37 6.76 27.10 -46.24
CA HIS A 37 6.01 28.35 -46.04
C HIS A 37 4.64 28.01 -45.44
N LEU A 38 4.36 28.54 -44.25
CA LEU A 38 3.05 28.39 -43.60
C LEU A 38 2.10 29.42 -44.22
N THR A 39 1.34 29.00 -45.23
CA THR A 39 0.28 29.80 -45.83
C THR A 39 -1.00 29.61 -45.03
N ILE A 40 -1.53 30.66 -44.42
CA ILE A 40 -2.85 30.65 -43.78
C ILE A 40 -3.78 31.38 -44.75
N ASP A 41 -4.78 30.66 -45.27
CA ASP A 41 -5.78 31.18 -46.22
C ASP A 41 -5.20 31.78 -47.52
N GLY A 42 -4.03 31.30 -47.96
CA GLY A 42 -3.40 31.71 -49.23
C GLY A 42 -2.55 32.98 -49.17
N ASP A 43 -2.50 33.66 -48.02
CA ASP A 43 -1.59 34.79 -47.80
C ASP A 43 -0.32 34.34 -47.08
N ASP A 44 0.81 34.84 -47.57
CA ASP A 44 2.10 34.72 -46.89
C ASP A 44 2.04 35.57 -45.62
N VAL A 45 2.12 34.92 -44.45
CA VAL A 45 2.02 35.59 -43.15
C VAL A 45 3.25 36.46 -42.91
N ILE A 46 3.26 37.66 -43.48
CA ILE A 46 4.18 38.73 -43.14
C ILE A 46 3.58 39.39 -41.90
N TRP A 47 4.26 39.24 -40.77
CA TRP A 47 3.86 39.66 -39.41
C TRP A 47 3.63 41.18 -39.22
N THR A 48 3.48 41.95 -40.30
CA THR A 48 3.58 43.42 -40.28
C THR A 48 2.23 44.14 -40.34
N SER A 49 1.11 43.47 -40.64
CA SER A 49 -0.21 44.11 -40.65
C SER A 49 -1.31 43.22 -40.10
N LEU A 50 -1.29 42.97 -38.79
CA LEU A 50 -2.45 42.45 -38.08
C LEU A 50 -3.49 43.58 -37.98
N ASP A 51 -4.54 43.50 -38.80
CA ASP A 51 -5.70 44.36 -38.66
C ASP A 51 -6.34 44.15 -37.27
N LEU A 52 -6.97 45.19 -36.69
CA LEU A 52 -7.48 45.13 -35.31
C LEU A 52 -8.50 43.99 -35.12
N ALA A 53 -9.27 43.69 -36.15
CA ALA A 53 -10.22 42.57 -36.16
C ALA A 53 -9.51 41.21 -36.06
N ASP A 54 -8.36 41.08 -36.70
CA ASP A 54 -7.59 39.83 -36.76
C ASP A 54 -6.80 39.61 -35.45
N ALA A 55 -6.26 40.68 -34.88
CA ALA A 55 -5.65 40.65 -33.55
C ALA A 55 -6.66 40.27 -32.45
N PHE A 56 -7.91 40.75 -32.56
CA PHE A 56 -8.97 40.40 -31.61
C PHE A 56 -9.43 38.94 -31.78
N GLY A 57 -9.59 38.48 -33.03
CA GLY A 57 -9.90 37.08 -33.34
C GLY A 57 -8.82 36.13 -32.83
N ALA A 58 -7.55 36.45 -33.08
CA ALA A 58 -6.40 35.69 -32.58
C ALA A 58 -6.34 35.67 -31.04
N GLY A 59 -6.58 36.82 -30.39
CA GLY A 59 -6.60 36.91 -28.93
C GLY A 59 -7.72 36.08 -28.29
N LEU A 60 -8.94 36.17 -28.83
CA LEU A 60 -10.08 35.38 -28.35
C LEU A 60 -9.87 33.87 -28.61
N GLY A 61 -9.36 33.52 -29.79
CA GLY A 61 -8.96 32.16 -30.14
C GLY A 61 -7.91 31.60 -29.19
N LEU A 62 -6.91 32.39 -28.83
CA LEU A 62 -5.86 32.02 -27.88
C LEU A 62 -6.45 31.74 -26.49
N ILE A 63 -7.34 32.60 -25.99
CA ILE A 63 -7.98 32.41 -24.67
C ILE A 63 -8.81 31.12 -24.65
N ILE A 64 -9.60 30.89 -25.70
CA ILE A 64 -10.40 29.66 -25.82
C ILE A 64 -9.49 28.45 -25.92
N ALA A 65 -8.44 28.51 -26.75
CA ALA A 65 -7.48 27.43 -26.91
C ALA A 65 -6.78 27.09 -25.58
N ILE A 66 -6.34 28.09 -24.81
CA ILE A 66 -5.77 27.91 -23.47
C ILE A 66 -6.80 27.27 -22.54
N GLY A 67 -8.05 27.74 -22.56
CA GLY A 67 -9.13 27.17 -21.73
C GLY A 67 -9.40 25.70 -22.05
N VAL A 68 -9.48 25.36 -23.33
CA VAL A 68 -9.67 23.98 -23.81
C VAL A 68 -8.47 23.11 -23.43
N MET A 69 -7.24 23.59 -23.65
CA MET A 69 -6.03 22.85 -23.29
C MET A 69 -5.89 22.61 -21.78
N CYS A 70 -6.19 23.62 -20.96
CA CYS A 70 -6.04 23.51 -19.51
C CYS A 70 -7.17 22.74 -18.83
N LEU A 71 -8.37 22.71 -19.43
CA LEU A 71 -9.54 22.12 -18.79
C LEU A 71 -10.03 20.86 -19.51
N ILE A 72 -10.32 20.98 -20.80
CA ILE A 72 -10.97 19.92 -21.58
C ILE A 72 -10.00 18.78 -21.89
N VAL A 73 -8.77 19.08 -22.30
CA VAL A 73 -7.76 18.06 -22.62
C VAL A 73 -7.45 17.16 -21.41
N PRO A 74 -7.14 17.68 -20.21
CA PRO A 74 -6.93 16.81 -19.05
C PRO A 74 -8.19 16.06 -18.63
N LEU A 75 -9.39 16.64 -18.78
CA LEU A 75 -10.65 15.93 -18.54
C LEU A 75 -10.86 14.77 -19.53
N LEU A 76 -10.57 14.99 -20.81
CA LEU A 76 -10.65 13.96 -21.87
C LEU A 76 -9.62 12.86 -21.66
N LEU A 77 -8.40 13.20 -21.24
CA LEU A 77 -7.39 12.20 -20.86
C LEU A 77 -7.83 11.42 -19.63
N LEU A 78 -8.39 12.10 -18.63
CA LEU A 78 -8.86 11.48 -17.41
C LEU A 78 -10.06 10.55 -17.66
N LEU A 79 -11.00 10.96 -18.50
CA LEU A 79 -12.18 10.17 -18.82
C LEU A 79 -11.87 9.10 -19.88
N GLY A 80 -11.12 9.46 -20.92
CA GLY A 80 -10.78 8.58 -22.03
C GLY A 80 -9.73 7.54 -21.68
N LEU A 81 -8.70 7.90 -20.90
CA LEU A 81 -7.66 6.97 -20.46
C LEU A 81 -7.87 6.51 -19.02
N GLY A 82 -8.29 7.39 -18.12
CA GLY A 82 -8.47 7.03 -16.71
C GLY A 82 -9.64 6.08 -16.46
N LEU A 83 -10.76 6.19 -17.19
CA LEU A 83 -11.88 5.26 -17.07
C LEU A 83 -11.53 3.82 -17.50
N PRO A 84 -10.97 3.56 -18.70
CA PRO A 84 -10.60 2.18 -19.08
C PRO A 84 -9.51 1.62 -18.17
N LEU A 85 -8.55 2.44 -17.73
CA LEU A 85 -7.53 2.00 -16.78
C LEU A 85 -8.14 1.63 -15.42
N LEU A 86 -9.18 2.36 -14.97
CA LEU A 86 -9.93 2.05 -13.76
C LEU A 86 -10.70 0.72 -13.90
N ILE A 87 -11.32 0.47 -15.05
CA ILE A 87 -12.03 -0.78 -15.33
C ILE A 87 -11.06 -1.97 -15.30
N ILE A 88 -9.92 -1.84 -15.98
CA ILE A 88 -8.88 -2.89 -15.98
C ILE A 88 -8.35 -3.12 -14.57
N GLY A 89 -8.03 -2.04 -13.83
CA GLY A 89 -7.57 -2.14 -12.44
C GLY A 89 -8.59 -2.84 -11.53
N ALA A 90 -9.88 -2.51 -11.68
CA ALA A 90 -10.96 -3.13 -10.93
C ALA A 90 -11.10 -4.63 -11.26
N LEU A 91 -11.01 -5.00 -12.54
CA LEU A 91 -11.03 -6.40 -12.98
C LEU A 91 -9.86 -7.20 -12.40
N VAL A 92 -8.65 -6.63 -12.44
CA VAL A 92 -7.45 -7.27 -11.86
C VAL A 92 -7.62 -7.46 -10.35
N LEU A 93 -8.07 -6.43 -9.64
CA LEU A 93 -8.29 -6.50 -8.20
C LEU A 93 -9.39 -7.52 -7.84
N ALA A 94 -10.48 -7.55 -8.60
CA ALA A 94 -11.53 -8.54 -8.43
C ALA A 94 -11.02 -9.96 -8.71
N GLY A 95 -10.19 -10.14 -9.74
CA GLY A 95 -9.54 -11.42 -10.04
C GLY A 95 -8.62 -11.88 -8.92
N LEU A 96 -7.79 -10.99 -8.37
CA LEU A 96 -6.95 -11.27 -7.20
C LEU A 96 -7.78 -11.64 -5.97
N ALA A 97 -8.84 -10.87 -5.69
CA ALA A 97 -9.74 -11.15 -4.58
C ALA A 97 -10.44 -12.51 -4.74
N ALA A 98 -10.86 -12.85 -5.96
CA ALA A 98 -11.44 -14.16 -6.26
C ALA A 98 -10.41 -15.29 -6.08
N LEU A 99 -9.16 -15.09 -6.54
CA LEU A 99 -8.09 -16.08 -6.39
C LEU A 99 -7.77 -16.32 -4.90
N VAL A 100 -7.67 -15.25 -4.11
CA VAL A 100 -7.47 -15.32 -2.65
C VAL A 100 -8.69 -15.95 -1.98
N GLY A 101 -9.91 -15.62 -2.40
CA GLY A 101 -11.14 -16.20 -1.86
C GLY A 101 -11.24 -17.71 -2.09
N VAL A 102 -11.01 -18.17 -3.33
CA VAL A 102 -10.98 -19.60 -3.66
C VAL A 102 -9.82 -20.29 -2.95
N GLY A 103 -8.64 -19.68 -2.96
CA GLY A 103 -7.46 -20.17 -2.23
C GLY A 103 -7.71 -20.27 -0.73
N ALA A 104 -8.48 -19.36 -0.14
CA ALA A 104 -8.88 -19.42 1.26
C ALA A 104 -9.92 -20.52 1.51
N ILE A 105 -10.91 -20.72 0.64
CA ILE A 105 -11.92 -21.78 0.81
C ILE A 105 -11.27 -23.17 0.73
N VAL A 106 -10.37 -23.38 -0.23
CA VAL A 106 -9.68 -24.66 -0.42
C VAL A 106 -8.50 -24.83 0.56
N GLY A 107 -7.76 -23.76 0.81
CA GLY A 107 -6.58 -23.77 1.67
C GLY A 107 -6.91 -23.75 3.16
N SER A 108 -8.02 -23.14 3.58
CA SER A 108 -8.48 -23.08 4.97
C SER A 108 -8.58 -24.47 5.61
N PRO A 109 -9.28 -25.46 5.05
CA PRO A 109 -9.34 -26.79 5.65
C PRO A 109 -7.95 -27.46 5.75
N LEU A 110 -7.05 -27.26 4.78
CA LEU A 110 -5.68 -27.80 4.86
C LEU A 110 -4.83 -27.10 5.93
N ILE A 111 -4.93 -25.78 6.05
CA ILE A 111 -4.22 -25.00 7.08
C ILE A 111 -4.73 -25.39 8.46
N LEU A 112 -6.03 -25.63 8.62
CA LEU A 112 -6.64 -26.07 9.87
C LEU A 112 -6.18 -27.48 10.26
N ILE A 113 -6.16 -28.42 9.31
CA ILE A 113 -5.62 -29.78 9.51
C ILE A 113 -4.14 -29.71 9.88
N GLY A 114 -3.35 -28.93 9.13
CA GLY A 114 -1.93 -28.74 9.42
C GLY A 114 -1.69 -28.15 10.80
N LEU A 115 -2.51 -27.16 11.21
CA LEU A 115 -2.43 -26.53 12.52
C LEU A 115 -2.79 -27.53 13.63
N VAL A 116 -3.84 -28.34 13.46
CA VAL A 116 -4.25 -29.38 14.42
C VAL A 116 -3.17 -30.45 14.55
N VAL A 117 -2.61 -30.93 13.44
CA VAL A 117 -1.50 -31.91 13.44
C VAL A 117 -0.27 -31.32 14.12
N TRP A 118 0.08 -30.07 13.80
CA TRP A 118 1.20 -29.38 14.43
C TRP A 118 1.01 -29.21 15.94
N LEU A 119 -0.21 -28.86 16.37
CA LEU A 119 -0.55 -28.75 17.79
C LEU A 119 -0.46 -30.12 18.48
N LEU A 120 -0.95 -31.20 17.85
CA LEU A 120 -0.82 -32.57 18.37
C LEU A 120 0.64 -33.03 18.49
N VAL A 121 1.50 -32.68 17.52
CA VAL A 121 2.92 -33.02 17.54
C VAL A 121 3.67 -32.18 18.59
N ARG A 122 3.29 -30.90 18.75
CA ARG A 122 3.86 -29.98 19.75
C ARG A 122 3.45 -30.36 21.18
N ASP A 123 2.20 -30.73 21.38
CA ASP A 123 1.62 -31.10 22.66
C ASP A 123 1.83 -32.58 23.00
N LYS A 124 2.76 -33.28 22.33
CA LYS A 124 3.24 -34.57 22.84
C LYS A 124 3.68 -34.33 24.29
N PRO A 125 2.98 -34.86 25.31
CA PRO A 125 3.44 -34.71 26.66
C PRO A 125 4.79 -35.40 26.70
N ARG A 126 5.86 -34.62 26.91
CA ARG A 126 7.14 -35.16 27.29
C ARG A 126 6.80 -36.00 28.51
N LYS A 127 6.82 -37.34 28.37
CA LYS A 127 6.55 -38.25 29.49
C LYS A 127 7.47 -37.75 30.60
N ALA A 128 6.88 -37.07 31.58
CA ALA A 128 7.61 -36.69 32.77
C ALA A 128 8.17 -38.02 33.29
N PRO A 129 9.49 -38.14 33.51
CA PRO A 129 10.04 -39.32 34.13
C PRO A 129 9.18 -39.60 35.36
N MET A 130 8.57 -40.77 35.39
CA MET A 130 7.77 -41.23 36.52
C MET A 130 8.71 -41.16 37.73
N ALA A 131 8.53 -40.12 38.54
CA ALA A 131 9.26 -40.00 39.78
C ALA A 131 8.90 -41.24 40.61
N PRO A 132 9.89 -41.96 41.16
CA PRO A 132 9.62 -43.13 41.99
C PRO A 132 8.66 -42.76 43.13
N PRO A 133 7.77 -43.66 43.57
CA PRO A 133 6.82 -43.36 44.64
C PRO A 133 7.59 -42.92 45.88
N ALA A 134 7.36 -41.69 46.34
CA ALA A 134 7.87 -41.25 47.63
C ALA A 134 7.22 -42.12 48.72
N ALA A 135 8.06 -42.74 49.55
CA ALA A 135 7.64 -43.58 50.67
C ALA A 135 6.73 -42.79 51.64
N PRO A 136 5.74 -43.45 52.27
CA PRO A 136 4.80 -42.78 53.15
C PRO A 136 5.50 -42.39 54.45
N VAL A 137 5.66 -41.08 54.68
CA VAL A 137 6.05 -40.55 55.99
C VAL A 137 4.78 -40.48 56.84
N GLY A 138 4.68 -41.39 57.82
CA GLY A 138 3.56 -41.47 58.76
C GLY A 138 3.45 -40.24 59.68
N PRO A 139 2.28 -40.03 60.31
CA PRO A 139 1.95 -38.82 61.06
C PRO A 139 2.81 -38.66 62.32
N ALA A 140 3.27 -37.42 62.52
CA ALA A 140 4.07 -36.96 63.65
C ALA A 140 3.38 -37.23 65.00
N ALA A 141 4.12 -37.83 65.94
CA ALA A 141 3.71 -38.01 67.33
C ALA A 141 4.11 -36.78 68.18
N PRO A 142 3.30 -36.35 69.16
CA PRO A 142 3.56 -35.16 69.98
C PRO A 142 4.65 -35.38 71.04
N HIS A 143 5.45 -34.34 71.24
CA HIS A 143 6.45 -34.15 72.29
C HIS A 143 5.86 -34.31 73.70
N VAL A 144 6.37 -35.28 74.48
CA VAL A 144 6.18 -35.38 75.94
C VAL A 144 7.56 -35.57 76.58
N SER A 145 8.04 -34.55 77.29
CA SER A 145 9.27 -34.60 78.10
C SER A 145 8.87 -34.50 79.57
N ASN A 146 8.76 -35.66 80.24
CA ASN A 146 8.67 -35.78 81.69
C ASN A 146 10.03 -36.26 82.22
N GLY A 147 10.64 -35.49 83.12
CA GLY A 147 11.87 -35.86 83.83
C GLY A 147 11.66 -36.89 84.95
N PRO A 148 12.76 -37.33 85.59
CA PRO A 148 12.75 -37.41 87.06
C PRO A 148 14.08 -37.01 87.75
N HIS A 149 13.93 -36.33 88.90
CA HIS A 149 14.71 -36.27 90.15
C HIS A 149 16.25 -36.52 90.21
N ALA A 150 17.00 -35.45 90.59
CA ALA A 150 17.96 -35.21 91.73
C ALA A 150 18.93 -36.30 92.28
N PRO A 151 19.95 -36.04 93.17
CA PRO A 151 20.45 -34.78 93.81
C PRO A 151 22.02 -34.63 93.94
N THR A 152 22.46 -33.57 94.65
CA THR A 152 23.74 -33.33 95.41
C THR A 152 24.86 -32.42 94.85
N GLU A 153 25.13 -31.35 95.62
CA GLU A 153 26.25 -30.39 95.69
C GLU A 153 27.65 -31.03 95.96
N PRO A 154 28.76 -30.29 96.29
CA PRO A 154 29.20 -28.88 96.10
C PRO A 154 30.64 -28.74 95.53
N THR A 155 31.12 -27.52 95.21
CA THR A 155 32.47 -26.94 95.52
C THR A 155 32.75 -25.72 94.62
N LEU A 156 32.84 -24.47 95.13
CA LEU A 156 33.98 -23.79 95.78
C LEU A 156 35.22 -23.57 94.87
N HIS A 157 35.30 -22.40 94.23
CA HIS A 157 36.53 -21.69 93.82
C HIS A 157 36.21 -20.19 93.95
N ALA A 158 36.64 -19.55 95.04
CA ALA A 158 37.89 -18.80 95.20
C ALA A 158 37.84 -17.43 94.49
#